data_AF-A0A8D0GSI3-F1
#
_entry.id   AF-A0A8D0GSI3-F1
#
_cell.length_a   1.000
_cell.length_b   1.000
_cell.length_c   1.000
_cell.angle_alpha   90.00
_cell.angle_beta   90.00
_cell.angle_gamma   90.00
#
_symmetry.space_group_name_H-M   'P 1'
#
loop_
_entity.id
_entity.type
_entity.pdbx_description
1 polymer ?
#
loop_
_entity_poly.entity_id
_entity_poly.type
_entity_poly.pdbx_seq_one_letter_code
_entity_poly.pdbx_strand_id
1 'polypeptide(L)'
;MWTGRDDLLYPASSYKKIFGGESPRLSSSRVYGSSAAAPRAPAYRAHQHASRDSYSSAGYRKLPPMPPGSRDHLELLSQSSAVSNELKIVRTNEKEQLQGLNDRFVTYIEKVHHLEQHNQLLEAEVTLLRQRQAEPSRLHQLYEQEIRELRSKVEELRHEGDQAQLESQQLAEGLQRLREQCAEEARLREEAELALREYRKDVDHATLARLELEKKVESLLDEIAFLRKVHEEEVTELQAELQDAQVSVEMDMSKPDLTAALKEIRMQYEVLSARNQQSAEEWYKSKFANVTEEAARSNDSIRQAKEEITEYRRQLQARTIEVESLRSVNESLERQLQEAEERSNGEIHSLQETIKQLENALRTTKGEMARHLREYQDLLNVKMALDIEIAAYRKLLEGEETRLNTVSSGAMFSLGYSFSSSPFSGVKAFSPSTATVRKEEKRDLQDSPKEPSLSEEPKASKEEEEEAGEEKAETVLGKN
;
A
#
# COMPACT_ATOMS: atom_id res chain seq x y z
N MET A 1 28.20 64.45 23.95
CA MET A 1 29.52 64.19 24.55
C MET A 1 29.42 62.83 25.24
N TRP A 2 30.40 61.96 24.99
CA TRP A 2 30.58 60.59 25.53
C TRP A 2 29.86 59.45 24.80
N THR A 3 30.64 58.97 23.83
CA THR A 3 30.67 57.66 23.17
C THR A 3 30.99 56.52 24.14
N GLY A 4 30.51 55.31 23.83
CA GLY A 4 31.02 54.06 24.41
C GLY A 4 30.36 52.84 23.78
N ARG A 5 30.95 52.31 22.71
CA ARG A 5 30.73 50.96 22.19
C ARG A 5 31.32 49.96 23.18
N ASP A 6 30.71 48.78 23.29
CA ASP A 6 31.45 47.52 23.23
C ASP A 6 30.55 46.40 22.68
N ASP A 7 31.10 45.72 21.68
CA ASP A 7 30.56 44.59 20.92
C ASP A 7 30.53 43.31 21.75
N LEU A 8 29.46 42.50 21.64
CA LEU A 8 29.56 41.04 21.70
C LEU A 8 28.47 40.35 20.85
N LEU A 9 28.92 39.79 19.72
CA LEU A 9 28.60 38.48 19.13
C LEU A 9 27.20 38.20 18.52
N TYR A 10 27.24 38.13 17.17
CA TYR A 10 26.41 37.44 16.16
C TYR A 10 25.86 36.03 16.55
N PRO A 11 24.87 35.42 15.82
CA PRO A 11 24.63 35.63 14.39
C PRO A 11 23.19 35.78 13.86
N ALA A 12 23.16 36.41 12.70
CA ALA A 12 22.05 36.54 11.77
C ALA A 12 21.45 35.20 11.31
N SER A 13 20.12 35.16 11.22
CA SER A 13 19.38 34.21 10.38
C SER A 13 18.72 34.99 9.25
N SER A 14 19.16 34.75 8.02
CA SER A 14 18.53 35.27 6.82
C SER A 14 18.35 34.13 5.82
N TYR A 15 17.12 33.63 5.78
CA TYR A 15 16.28 33.68 4.58
C TYR A 15 17.04 33.68 3.24
N LYS A 16 17.58 32.53 2.84
CA LYS A 16 17.80 32.22 1.41
C LYS A 16 18.18 30.75 1.20
N LYS A 17 17.60 30.18 0.14
CA LYS A 17 17.91 28.89 -0.51
C LYS A 17 17.03 27.69 -0.13
N ILE A 18 15.73 27.91 -0.29
CA ILE A 18 14.89 26.96 -1.04
C ILE A 18 15.23 27.20 -2.53
N PHE A 19 15.32 26.14 -3.34
CA PHE A 19 15.69 26.06 -4.77
C PHE A 19 17.18 25.87 -5.12
N GLY A 20 17.52 24.60 -5.41
CA GLY A 20 18.26 24.22 -6.62
C GLY A 20 19.78 24.04 -6.55
N GLY A 21 20.22 22.77 -6.62
CA GLY A 21 21.21 22.35 -7.63
C GLY A 21 22.66 22.05 -7.23
N GLU A 22 23.04 20.81 -7.53
CA GLU A 22 24.38 20.23 -7.81
C GLU A 22 25.27 19.64 -6.69
N SER A 23 25.69 18.40 -6.98
CA SER A 23 26.56 17.50 -6.20
C SER A 23 28.02 17.98 -6.09
N PRO A 24 28.80 17.38 -5.17
CA PRO A 24 29.81 16.42 -5.66
C PRO A 24 30.01 15.18 -4.78
N ARG A 25 30.72 14.22 -5.39
CA ARG A 25 30.94 12.82 -5.00
C ARG A 25 32.11 12.61 -4.01
N LEU A 26 32.17 11.36 -3.50
CA LEU A 26 33.32 10.59 -2.93
C LEU A 26 33.56 10.80 -1.41
N SER A 27 33.79 9.80 -0.55
CA SER A 27 33.99 8.34 -0.62
C SER A 27 33.91 7.76 0.82
N SER A 28 33.46 6.51 1.01
CA SER A 28 34.22 5.43 1.68
C SER A 28 33.35 4.22 2.10
N SER A 29 33.94 3.04 1.90
CA SER A 29 33.81 1.81 2.71
C SER A 29 32.71 0.76 2.40
N ARG A 30 33.08 -0.16 1.49
CA ARG A 30 33.38 -1.60 1.74
C ARG A 30 32.27 -2.65 2.04
N VAL A 31 32.27 -3.62 1.12
CA VAL A 31 32.22 -5.12 1.15
C VAL A 31 30.91 -5.95 1.14
N TYR A 32 30.98 -6.94 0.23
CA TYR A 32 30.49 -8.33 0.18
C TYR A 32 29.15 -8.66 -0.52
N GLY A 33 29.25 -9.59 -1.47
CA GLY A 33 28.15 -10.48 -1.90
C GLY A 33 28.11 -10.73 -3.40
N SER A 34 28.32 -11.97 -3.83
CA SER A 34 28.73 -12.39 -5.18
C SER A 34 27.61 -12.65 -6.21
N SER A 35 28.06 -12.59 -7.47
CA SER A 35 27.82 -13.52 -8.60
C SER A 35 26.72 -13.20 -9.61
N ALA A 36 27.15 -12.81 -10.82
CA ALA A 36 26.67 -13.35 -12.09
C ALA A 36 27.69 -12.97 -13.19
N ALA A 37 28.12 -13.94 -13.99
CA ALA A 37 29.11 -13.78 -15.06
C ALA A 37 28.52 -14.21 -16.41
N ALA A 38 28.87 -13.47 -17.46
CA ALA A 38 28.85 -13.86 -18.87
C ALA A 38 29.90 -12.99 -19.62
N PRO A 39 30.20 -13.23 -20.91
CA PRO A 39 30.92 -14.38 -21.46
C PRO A 39 32.22 -13.95 -22.20
N ARG A 40 33.14 -14.89 -22.48
CA ARG A 40 34.18 -14.70 -23.50
C ARG A 40 34.51 -16.02 -24.19
N ALA A 41 34.63 -15.94 -25.51
CA ALA A 41 34.96 -17.02 -26.45
C ALA A 41 36.49 -17.23 -26.56
N PRO A 42 37.00 -18.07 -27.50
CA PRO A 42 37.47 -19.42 -27.23
C PRO A 42 39.00 -19.55 -27.34
N ALA A 43 39.57 -20.58 -26.70
CA ALA A 43 40.95 -20.99 -26.93
C ALA A 43 41.03 -22.51 -27.09
N TYR A 44 41.62 -22.93 -28.21
CA TYR A 44 41.97 -24.31 -28.51
C TYR A 44 43.11 -24.80 -27.61
N ARG A 45 42.96 -25.96 -26.96
CA ARG A 45 44.11 -26.85 -26.70
C ARG A 45 43.72 -28.31 -26.40
N ALA A 46 44.24 -29.16 -27.28
CA ALA A 46 44.70 -30.55 -27.15
C ALA A 46 44.29 -31.38 -25.93
N HIS A 47 43.60 -32.49 -26.20
CA HIS A 47 43.55 -33.66 -25.33
C HIS A 47 44.69 -34.63 -25.67
N GLN A 48 45.50 -34.94 -24.66
CA GLN A 48 46.22 -36.21 -24.56
C GLN A 48 45.29 -37.21 -23.90
N HIS A 49 45.08 -38.37 -24.50
CA HIS A 49 44.79 -39.58 -23.74
C HIS A 49 45.58 -40.75 -24.33
N ALA A 50 46.26 -41.40 -23.41
CA ALA A 50 47.02 -42.61 -23.59
C ALA A 50 46.15 -43.75 -24.14
N SER A 51 46.72 -44.53 -25.04
CA SER A 51 46.32 -45.92 -25.24
C SER A 51 47.58 -46.75 -25.33
N ARG A 52 47.60 -47.75 -24.47
CA ARG A 52 48.71 -48.64 -24.15
C ARG A 52 48.47 -49.95 -24.89
N ASP A 53 49.48 -50.34 -25.68
CA ASP A 53 50.02 -51.68 -25.93
C ASP A 53 49.07 -52.87 -26.18
N SER A 54 49.40 -53.87 -27.00
CA SER A 54 50.48 -54.16 -27.96
C SER A 54 50.32 -55.65 -28.23
N TYR A 55 50.12 -56.17 -29.45
CA TYR A 55 50.67 -57.49 -29.82
C TYR A 55 50.93 -57.57 -31.33
N SER A 56 52.20 -57.80 -31.64
CA SER A 56 52.79 -58.18 -32.92
C SER A 56 52.16 -59.44 -33.54
N SER A 57 52.28 -59.60 -34.87
CA SER A 57 53.25 -60.58 -35.42
C SER A 57 53.14 -60.75 -36.95
N ALA A 58 54.32 -60.66 -37.57
CA ALA A 58 54.84 -61.42 -38.71
C ALA A 58 54.15 -61.34 -40.08
N GLY A 59 54.90 -60.75 -41.01
CA GLY A 59 54.64 -60.79 -42.45
C GLY A 59 55.10 -62.07 -43.13
N TYR A 60 54.70 -62.19 -44.39
CA TYR A 60 55.20 -63.17 -45.34
C TYR A 60 55.96 -62.47 -46.46
N ARG A 61 57.25 -62.82 -46.60
CA ARG A 61 58.09 -62.47 -47.75
C ARG A 61 57.81 -63.41 -48.93
N LYS A 62 57.82 -62.84 -50.13
CA LYS A 62 57.94 -63.55 -51.42
C LYS A 62 59.36 -64.10 -51.60
N LEU A 63 59.49 -65.28 -52.20
CA LEU A 63 60.73 -65.85 -52.74
C LEU A 63 60.59 -66.14 -54.25
N PRO A 64 61.65 -65.99 -55.08
CA PRO A 64 61.71 -66.42 -56.48
C PRO A 64 62.37 -67.81 -56.68
N PRO A 65 62.42 -68.34 -57.94
CA PRO A 65 62.49 -69.77 -58.25
C PRO A 65 63.87 -70.27 -58.72
N MET A 66 64.12 -71.58 -58.65
CA MET A 66 65.13 -72.33 -59.44
C MET A 66 64.74 -73.82 -59.63
N PRO A 67 65.04 -74.46 -60.79
CA PRO A 67 64.91 -75.90 -61.06
C PRO A 67 66.32 -76.57 -61.25
N PRO A 68 66.45 -77.81 -61.78
CA PRO A 68 65.83 -79.10 -61.43
C PRO A 68 66.88 -80.23 -61.22
N GLY A 69 66.40 -81.40 -60.78
CA GLY A 69 66.94 -82.68 -61.26
C GLY A 69 67.64 -83.56 -60.22
N SER A 70 67.05 -84.72 -59.93
CA SER A 70 67.76 -86.00 -59.91
C SER A 70 66.75 -87.14 -60.05
N ARG A 71 67.13 -88.05 -60.95
CA ARG A 71 66.43 -89.25 -61.37
C ARG A 71 66.47 -90.27 -60.24
N ASP A 72 65.41 -91.06 -60.15
CA ASP A 72 65.42 -92.53 -60.04
C ASP A 72 64.18 -93.01 -59.28
N HIS A 73 63.82 -94.27 -59.50
CA HIS A 73 62.74 -95.02 -58.85
C HIS A 73 61.35 -95.03 -59.52
N LEU A 74 61.33 -95.53 -60.76
CA LEU A 74 60.13 -95.98 -61.49
C LEU A 74 59.53 -97.31 -60.94
N GLU A 75 59.97 -97.83 -59.80
CA GLU A 75 59.53 -99.16 -59.30
C GLU A 75 58.97 -99.15 -57.86
N LEU A 76 58.52 -97.99 -57.36
CA LEU A 76 57.75 -97.89 -56.11
C LEU A 76 56.37 -97.23 -56.28
N LEU A 77 55.92 -96.98 -57.52
CA LEU A 77 54.67 -96.30 -57.85
C LEU A 77 53.42 -97.22 -57.77
N SER A 78 53.64 -98.53 -57.69
CA SER A 78 52.64 -99.57 -57.43
C SER A 78 51.88 -99.40 -56.11
N GLN A 79 52.65 -99.45 -55.00
CA GLN A 79 52.13 -99.48 -53.64
C GLN A 79 52.13 -98.09 -52.96
N SER A 80 52.96 -97.15 -53.43
CA SER A 80 52.90 -95.74 -53.03
C SER A 80 51.65 -95.03 -53.59
N SER A 81 51.13 -95.42 -54.75
CA SER A 81 49.92 -94.80 -55.31
C SER A 81 48.65 -95.11 -54.52
N ALA A 82 48.53 -96.30 -53.92
CA ALA A 82 47.40 -96.65 -53.07
C ALA A 82 47.41 -95.85 -51.75
N VAL A 83 48.55 -95.81 -51.05
CA VAL A 83 48.71 -95.01 -49.80
C VAL A 83 48.68 -93.50 -50.09
N SER A 84 49.19 -93.06 -51.24
CA SER A 84 49.11 -91.66 -51.70
C SER A 84 47.69 -91.27 -52.09
N ASN A 85 46.90 -92.18 -52.67
CA ASN A 85 45.49 -91.93 -52.97
C ASN A 85 44.64 -91.89 -51.70
N GLU A 86 44.87 -92.78 -50.73
CA GLU A 86 44.22 -92.70 -49.41
C GLU A 86 44.58 -91.40 -48.66
N LEU A 87 45.86 -91.00 -48.65
CA LEU A 87 46.29 -89.72 -48.08
C LEU A 87 45.75 -88.50 -48.85
N LYS A 88 45.52 -88.60 -50.16
CA LYS A 88 44.85 -87.56 -50.94
C LYS A 88 43.38 -87.49 -50.57
N ILE A 89 42.70 -88.62 -50.39
CA ILE A 89 41.30 -88.68 -49.96
C ILE A 89 41.15 -88.11 -48.54
N VAL A 90 42.04 -88.46 -47.62
CA VAL A 90 42.05 -87.89 -46.26
C VAL A 90 42.35 -86.39 -46.30
N ARG A 91 43.32 -85.93 -47.11
CA ARG A 91 43.58 -84.49 -47.28
C ARG A 91 42.47 -83.74 -47.99
N THR A 92 41.75 -84.34 -48.94
CA THR A 92 40.58 -83.70 -49.57
C THR A 92 39.41 -83.65 -48.60
N ASN A 93 39.20 -84.70 -47.81
CA ASN A 93 38.17 -84.73 -46.76
C ASN A 93 38.49 -83.74 -45.62
N GLU A 94 39.76 -83.67 -45.18
CA GLU A 94 40.23 -82.66 -44.22
C GLU A 94 40.13 -81.25 -44.79
N LYS A 95 40.44 -81.06 -46.08
CA LYS A 95 40.25 -79.78 -46.78
C LYS A 95 38.77 -79.41 -46.89
N GLU A 96 37.87 -80.35 -47.15
CA GLU A 96 36.42 -80.12 -47.18
C GLU A 96 35.87 -79.82 -45.78
N GLN A 97 36.38 -80.49 -44.74
CA GLN A 97 36.05 -80.17 -43.36
C GLN A 97 36.56 -78.78 -42.95
N LEU A 98 37.80 -78.44 -43.33
CA LEU A 98 38.36 -77.10 -43.11
C LEU A 98 37.61 -76.04 -43.94
N GLN A 99 37.17 -76.35 -45.16
CA GLN A 99 36.32 -75.47 -45.95
C GLN A 99 34.96 -75.28 -45.30
N GLY A 100 34.29 -76.35 -44.85
CA GLY A 100 33.01 -76.25 -44.15
C GLY A 100 33.11 -75.52 -42.80
N LEU A 101 34.24 -75.65 -42.10
CA LEU A 101 34.53 -74.83 -40.91
C LEU A 101 34.79 -73.37 -41.29
N ASN A 102 35.52 -73.11 -42.38
CA ASN A 102 35.80 -71.76 -42.85
C ASN A 102 34.52 -71.06 -43.34
N ASP A 103 33.63 -71.75 -44.05
CA ASP A 103 32.32 -71.23 -44.46
C ASP A 103 31.45 -70.92 -43.24
N ARG A 104 31.48 -71.78 -42.20
CA ARG A 104 30.84 -71.47 -40.91
C ARG A 104 31.49 -70.26 -40.22
N PHE A 105 32.80 -70.09 -40.29
CA PHE A 105 33.47 -68.89 -39.79
C PHE A 105 33.09 -67.64 -40.56
N VAL A 106 32.95 -67.71 -41.89
CA VAL A 106 32.48 -66.59 -42.71
C VAL A 106 31.07 -66.20 -42.29
N THR A 107 30.14 -67.15 -42.19
CA THR A 107 28.77 -66.85 -41.72
C THR A 107 28.74 -66.33 -40.28
N TYR A 108 29.65 -66.78 -39.40
CA TYR A 108 29.78 -66.24 -38.05
C TYR A 108 30.33 -64.81 -38.05
N ILE A 109 31.36 -64.52 -38.86
CA ILE A 109 31.93 -63.17 -39.02
C ILE A 109 30.90 -62.21 -39.60
N GLU A 110 30.13 -62.65 -40.60
CA GLU A 110 29.01 -61.89 -41.15
C GLU A 110 27.97 -61.61 -40.07
N LYS A 111 27.59 -62.62 -39.26
CA LYS A 111 26.66 -62.42 -38.14
C LYS A 111 27.20 -61.46 -37.08
N VAL A 112 28.49 -61.53 -36.76
CA VAL A 112 29.14 -60.58 -35.84
C VAL A 112 29.13 -59.18 -36.44
N HIS A 113 29.45 -59.00 -37.72
CA HIS A 113 29.34 -57.70 -38.39
C HIS A 113 27.91 -57.15 -38.38
N HIS A 114 26.91 -58.00 -38.65
CA HIS A 114 25.50 -57.58 -38.57
C HIS A 114 25.12 -57.17 -37.14
N LEU A 115 25.59 -57.90 -36.13
CA LEU A 115 25.34 -57.56 -34.72
C LEU A 115 26.11 -56.31 -34.29
N GLU A 116 27.33 -56.10 -34.75
CA GLU A 116 28.11 -54.88 -34.51
C GLU A 116 27.46 -53.66 -35.15
N GLN A 117 27.01 -53.78 -36.40
CA GLN A 117 26.24 -52.72 -37.07
C GLN A 117 24.92 -52.44 -36.33
N HIS A 118 24.22 -53.49 -35.89
CA HIS A 118 22.99 -53.32 -35.13
C HIS A 118 23.23 -52.67 -33.76
N ASN A 119 24.30 -53.07 -33.05
CA ASN A 119 24.70 -52.43 -31.80
C ASN A 119 25.11 -50.97 -32.01
N GLN A 120 25.82 -50.65 -33.09
CA GLN A 120 26.16 -49.26 -33.43
C GLN A 120 24.89 -48.42 -33.68
N LEU A 121 23.88 -48.97 -34.36
CA LEU A 121 22.60 -48.30 -34.55
C LEU A 121 21.85 -48.10 -33.23
N LEU A 122 21.81 -49.12 -32.38
CA LEU A 122 21.18 -49.03 -31.05
C LEU A 122 21.91 -48.03 -30.15
N GLU A 123 23.25 -47.98 -30.18
CA GLU A 123 24.04 -46.99 -29.46
C GLU A 123 23.73 -45.58 -29.96
N ALA A 124 23.68 -45.37 -31.28
CA ALA A 124 23.29 -44.10 -31.87
C ALA A 124 21.86 -43.68 -31.44
N GLU A 125 20.89 -44.60 -31.48
CA GLU A 125 19.52 -44.36 -31.04
C GLU A 125 19.45 -44.00 -29.55
N VAL A 126 20.19 -44.72 -28.70
CA VAL A 126 20.28 -44.43 -27.26
C VAL A 126 20.91 -43.06 -27.00
N THR A 127 21.95 -42.67 -27.73
CA THR A 127 22.55 -41.33 -27.58
C THR A 127 21.58 -40.23 -27.99
N LEU A 128 20.81 -40.42 -29.08
CA LEU A 128 19.82 -39.46 -29.55
C LEU A 128 18.65 -39.33 -28.58
N LEU A 129 18.16 -40.44 -28.02
CA LEU A 129 17.12 -40.43 -27.00
C LEU A 129 17.57 -39.73 -25.71
N ARG A 130 18.83 -39.94 -25.29
CA ARG A 130 19.41 -39.24 -24.14
C ARG A 130 19.52 -37.73 -24.38
N GLN A 131 19.94 -37.31 -25.57
CA GLN A 131 19.98 -35.88 -25.93
C GLN A 131 18.59 -35.25 -25.91
N ARG A 132 17.58 -35.94 -26.47
CA ARG A 132 16.18 -35.47 -26.46
C ARG A 132 15.59 -35.37 -25.06
N GLN A 133 15.99 -36.25 -24.13
CA GLN A 133 15.56 -36.18 -22.72
C GLN A 133 16.35 -35.15 -21.90
N ALA A 134 17.58 -34.83 -22.31
CA ALA A 134 18.40 -33.80 -21.67
C ALA A 134 17.96 -32.37 -22.03
N GLU A 135 17.23 -32.20 -23.13
CA GLU A 135 16.62 -30.90 -23.44
C GLU A 135 15.51 -30.60 -22.43
N PRO A 136 15.62 -29.52 -21.64
CA PRO A 136 14.56 -29.13 -20.74
C PRO A 136 13.27 -28.94 -21.56
N SER A 137 12.20 -29.60 -21.12
CA SER A 137 10.90 -29.51 -21.79
C SER A 137 10.52 -28.04 -21.98
N ARG A 138 10.09 -27.66 -23.19
CA ARG A 138 9.60 -26.31 -23.48
C ARG A 138 8.55 -25.85 -22.45
N LEU A 139 7.75 -26.78 -21.95
CA LEU A 139 6.77 -26.52 -20.89
C LEU A 139 7.42 -26.12 -19.57
N HIS A 140 8.51 -26.78 -19.18
CA HIS A 140 9.29 -26.42 -17.99
C HIS A 140 9.87 -25.01 -18.11
N GLN A 141 10.40 -24.64 -19.28
CA GLN A 141 10.91 -23.28 -19.53
C GLN A 141 9.82 -22.21 -19.41
N LEU A 142 8.61 -22.48 -19.93
CA LEU A 142 7.47 -21.55 -19.80
C LEU A 142 7.05 -21.38 -18.33
N TYR A 143 6.93 -22.47 -17.57
CA TYR A 143 6.63 -22.37 -16.14
C TYR A 143 7.74 -21.68 -15.36
N GLU A 144 9.01 -21.89 -15.71
CA GLU A 144 10.12 -21.16 -15.09
C GLU A 144 10.11 -19.66 -15.41
N GLN A 145 9.66 -19.27 -16.60
CA GLN A 145 9.45 -17.86 -16.96
C GLN A 145 8.33 -17.25 -16.12
N GLU A 146 7.18 -17.92 -16.07
CA GLU A 146 6.02 -17.49 -15.26
C GLU A 146 6.38 -17.36 -13.78
N ILE A 147 7.10 -18.34 -13.21
CA ILE A 147 7.55 -18.29 -11.81
C ILE A 147 8.50 -17.10 -11.58
N ARG A 148 9.36 -16.77 -12.54
CA ARG A 148 10.26 -15.61 -12.43
C ARG A 148 9.49 -14.29 -12.50
N GLU A 149 8.52 -14.18 -13.41
CA GLU A 149 7.67 -13.01 -13.55
C GLU A 149 6.81 -12.79 -12.30
N LEU A 150 6.19 -13.85 -11.77
CA LEU A 150 5.43 -13.79 -10.52
C LEU A 150 6.32 -13.39 -9.33
N ARG A 151 7.55 -13.89 -9.25
CA ARG A 151 8.50 -13.46 -8.20
C ARG A 151 8.89 -11.99 -8.33
N SER A 152 9.17 -11.52 -9.55
CA SER A 152 9.44 -10.10 -9.82
C SER A 152 8.25 -9.24 -9.39
N LYS A 153 7.03 -9.66 -9.72
CA LYS A 153 5.82 -8.92 -9.34
C LYS A 153 5.62 -8.89 -7.82
N VAL A 154 5.92 -9.97 -7.11
CA VAL A 154 5.89 -9.99 -5.64
C VAL A 154 6.93 -9.04 -5.04
N GLU A 155 8.14 -8.98 -5.60
CA GLU A 155 9.19 -8.07 -5.15
C GLU A 155 8.84 -6.60 -5.44
N GLU A 156 8.27 -6.30 -6.61
CA GLU A 156 7.74 -4.97 -6.95
C GLU A 156 6.64 -4.54 -5.98
N LEU A 157 5.63 -5.39 -5.76
CA LEU A 157 4.54 -5.10 -4.83
C LEU A 157 5.03 -4.92 -3.38
N ARG A 158 6.05 -5.68 -2.96
CA ARG A 158 6.70 -5.47 -1.66
C ARG A 158 7.38 -4.11 -1.59
N HIS A 159 8.10 -3.72 -2.64
CA HIS A 159 8.77 -2.43 -2.67
C HIS A 159 7.77 -1.26 -2.68
N GLU A 160 6.69 -1.37 -3.46
CA GLU A 160 5.58 -0.41 -3.46
C GLU A 160 4.92 -0.34 -2.07
N GLY A 161 4.72 -1.48 -1.41
CA GLY A 161 4.21 -1.56 -0.04
C GLY A 161 5.14 -0.88 0.97
N ASP A 162 6.44 -1.15 0.92
CA ASP A 162 7.44 -0.53 1.79
C ASP A 162 7.52 0.99 1.57
N GLN A 163 7.44 1.45 0.32
CA GLN A 163 7.39 2.87 -0.03
C GLN A 163 6.13 3.54 0.52
N ALA A 164 4.95 2.95 0.32
CA ALA A 164 3.70 3.47 0.83
C ALA A 164 3.68 3.54 2.37
N GLN A 165 4.26 2.54 3.05
CA GLN A 165 4.43 2.56 4.50
C GLN A 165 5.31 3.72 4.96
N LEU A 166 6.41 3.97 4.25
CA LEU A 166 7.35 5.04 4.59
C LEU A 166 6.71 6.43 4.36
N GLU A 167 5.97 6.60 3.26
CA GLU A 167 5.16 7.79 3.01
C GLU A 167 4.09 8.00 4.09
N SER A 168 3.38 6.94 4.49
CA SER A 168 2.39 7.01 5.57
C SER A 168 3.02 7.42 6.89
N GLN A 169 4.21 6.91 7.23
CA GLN A 169 4.94 7.30 8.44
C GLN A 169 5.37 8.77 8.37
N GLN A 170 5.90 9.22 7.23
CA GLN A 170 6.28 10.63 7.03
C GLN A 170 5.09 11.58 7.16
N LEU A 171 3.94 11.23 6.57
CA LEU A 171 2.71 12.00 6.68
C LEU A 171 2.18 12.01 8.12
N ALA A 172 2.24 10.87 8.82
CA ALA A 172 1.85 10.79 10.23
C ALA A 172 2.72 11.68 11.13
N GLU A 173 4.04 11.67 10.94
CA GLU A 173 4.96 12.57 11.64
C GLU A 173 4.70 14.03 11.28
N GLY A 174 4.41 14.34 10.01
CA GLY A 174 4.02 15.69 9.57
C GLY A 174 2.75 16.19 10.26
N LEU A 175 1.72 15.35 10.32
CA LEU A 175 0.48 15.64 11.04
C LEU A 175 0.72 15.83 12.54
N GLN A 176 1.57 15.03 13.15
CA GLN A 176 1.92 15.19 14.56
C GLN A 176 2.62 16.54 14.82
N ARG A 177 3.62 16.90 14.00
CA ARG A 177 4.31 18.21 14.12
C ARG A 177 3.33 19.37 13.95
N LEU A 178 2.41 19.30 12.99
CA LEU A 178 1.38 20.33 12.80
C LEU A 178 0.43 20.42 14.00
N ARG A 179 0.03 19.30 14.58
CA ARG A 179 -0.79 19.28 15.80
C ARG A 179 -0.07 19.91 16.99
N GLU A 180 1.21 19.59 17.19
CA GLU A 180 2.04 20.18 18.23
C GLU A 180 2.19 21.70 18.03
N GLN A 181 2.43 22.15 16.79
CA GLN A 181 2.49 23.58 16.46
C GLN A 181 1.16 24.30 16.72
N CYS A 182 0.03 23.71 16.32
CA CYS A 182 -1.29 24.28 16.58
C CYS A 182 -1.58 24.37 18.09
N ALA A 183 -1.16 23.38 18.87
CA ALA A 183 -1.32 23.38 20.32
C ALA A 183 -0.47 24.47 21.00
N GLU A 184 0.79 24.64 20.57
CA GLU A 184 1.64 25.73 21.07
C GLU A 184 1.11 27.11 20.66
N GLU A 185 0.65 27.29 19.42
CA GLU A 185 0.02 28.55 19.00
C GLU A 185 -1.25 28.85 19.80
N ALA A 186 -2.08 27.85 20.09
CA ALA A 186 -3.24 28.00 20.95
C ALA A 186 -2.84 28.44 22.37
N ARG A 187 -1.81 27.81 22.97
CA ARG A 187 -1.28 28.18 24.28
C ARG A 187 -0.76 29.62 24.30
N LEU A 188 0.05 30.01 23.30
CA LEU A 188 0.57 31.37 23.18
C LEU A 188 -0.56 32.40 23.00
N ARG A 189 -1.60 32.05 22.25
CA ARG A 189 -2.78 32.90 22.09
C ARG A 189 -3.50 33.08 23.43
N GLU A 190 -3.73 32.01 24.19
CA GLU A 190 -4.34 32.07 25.51
C GLU A 190 -3.54 32.96 26.46
N GLU A 191 -2.21 32.80 26.51
CA GLU A 191 -1.30 33.64 27.30
C GLU A 191 -1.41 35.12 26.90
N ALA A 192 -1.41 35.42 25.60
CA ALA A 192 -1.57 36.78 25.10
C ALA A 192 -2.95 37.37 25.44
N GLU A 193 -4.02 36.57 25.35
CA GLU A 193 -5.36 37.02 25.74
C GLU A 193 -5.47 37.27 27.26
N LEU A 194 -4.82 36.46 28.09
CA LEU A 194 -4.74 36.69 29.53
C LEU A 194 -4.00 38.00 29.84
N ALA A 195 -2.83 38.22 29.24
CA ALA A 195 -2.08 39.47 29.39
C ALA A 195 -2.90 40.69 28.94
N LEU A 196 -3.65 40.59 27.84
CA LEU A 196 -4.52 41.66 27.37
C LEU A 196 -5.66 41.94 28.36
N ARG A 197 -6.25 40.91 28.97
CA ARG A 197 -7.27 41.07 30.03
C ARG A 197 -6.69 41.77 31.26
N GLU A 198 -5.45 41.47 31.64
CA GLU A 198 -4.75 42.16 32.73
C GLU A 198 -4.50 43.63 32.39
N TYR A 199 -3.95 43.94 31.22
CA TYR A 199 -3.73 45.32 30.80
C TYR A 199 -5.03 46.13 30.72
N ARG A 200 -6.16 45.52 30.32
CA ARG A 200 -7.47 46.20 30.38
C ARG A 200 -7.84 46.58 31.80
N LYS A 201 -7.67 45.68 32.77
CA LYS A 201 -7.92 45.99 34.19
C LYS A 201 -7.01 47.11 34.68
N ASP A 202 -5.75 47.11 34.30
CA ASP A 202 -4.80 48.17 34.69
C ASP A 202 -5.19 49.52 34.08
N VAL A 203 -5.65 49.54 32.83
CA VAL A 203 -6.21 50.74 32.20
C VAL A 203 -7.46 51.21 32.95
N ASP A 204 -8.38 50.31 33.27
CA ASP A 204 -9.58 50.65 34.02
C ASP A 204 -9.22 51.24 35.40
N HIS A 205 -8.30 50.62 36.14
CA HIS A 205 -7.78 51.15 37.41
C HIS A 205 -7.13 52.53 37.25
N ALA A 206 -6.31 52.72 36.22
CA ALA A 206 -5.68 54.01 35.94
C ALA A 206 -6.70 55.09 35.57
N THR A 207 -7.76 54.75 34.82
CA THR A 207 -8.84 55.68 34.50
C THR A 207 -9.65 56.07 35.74
N LEU A 208 -9.94 55.14 36.64
CA LEU A 208 -10.59 55.44 37.92
C LEU A 208 -9.73 56.37 38.77
N ALA A 209 -8.43 56.07 38.91
CA ALA A 209 -7.51 56.94 39.65
C ALA A 209 -7.42 58.34 39.04
N ARG A 210 -7.42 58.46 37.70
CA ARG A 210 -7.45 59.75 37.00
C ARG A 210 -8.72 60.53 37.32
N LEU A 211 -9.90 59.88 37.23
CA LEU A 211 -11.20 60.50 37.54
C LEU A 211 -11.27 60.95 39.01
N GLU A 212 -10.73 60.18 39.94
CA GLU A 212 -10.65 60.56 41.36
C GLU A 212 -9.78 61.80 41.58
N LEU A 213 -8.65 61.90 40.87
CA LEU A 213 -7.78 63.07 40.91
C LEU A 213 -8.44 64.28 40.24
N GLU A 214 -9.12 64.10 39.11
CA GLU A 214 -9.89 65.16 38.44
C GLU A 214 -10.95 65.75 39.38
N LYS A 215 -11.74 64.89 40.05
CA LYS A 215 -12.72 65.34 41.06
C LYS A 215 -12.09 66.10 42.23
N LYS A 216 -10.91 65.66 42.70
CA LYS A 216 -10.16 66.39 43.75
C LYS A 216 -9.73 67.77 43.26
N VAL A 217 -9.23 67.86 42.03
CA VAL A 217 -8.87 69.15 41.41
C VAL A 217 -10.09 70.06 41.30
N GLU A 218 -11.22 69.55 40.81
CA GLU A 218 -12.49 70.31 40.74
C GLU A 218 -12.89 70.81 42.14
N SER A 219 -12.88 69.94 43.15
CA SER A 219 -13.24 70.34 44.51
C SER A 219 -12.32 71.43 45.11
N LEU A 220 -11.01 71.38 44.81
CA LEU A 220 -10.06 72.39 45.25
C LEU A 220 -10.23 73.71 44.48
N LEU A 221 -10.59 73.65 43.20
CA LEU A 221 -10.91 74.84 42.42
C LEU A 221 -12.18 75.52 42.95
N ASP A 222 -13.21 74.75 43.30
CA ASP A 222 -14.43 75.25 43.94
C ASP A 222 -14.13 75.89 45.29
N GLU A 223 -13.25 75.29 46.11
CA GLU A 223 -12.79 75.85 47.38
C GLU A 223 -12.03 77.18 47.18
N ILE A 224 -11.13 77.25 46.20
CA ILE A 224 -10.41 78.49 45.84
C ILE A 224 -11.40 79.56 45.37
N ALA A 225 -12.37 79.21 44.53
CA ALA A 225 -13.38 80.14 44.04
C ALA A 225 -14.25 80.68 45.19
N PHE A 226 -14.64 79.80 46.12
CA PHE A 226 -15.35 80.18 47.33
C PHE A 226 -14.53 81.17 48.17
N LEU A 227 -13.27 80.86 48.48
CA LEU A 227 -12.39 81.73 49.25
C LEU A 227 -12.17 83.09 48.58
N ARG A 228 -12.01 83.12 47.24
CA ARG A 228 -11.91 84.38 46.49
C ARG A 228 -13.17 85.22 46.60
N LYS A 229 -14.34 84.59 46.48
CA LYS A 229 -15.63 85.29 46.60
C LYS A 229 -15.82 85.87 47.99
N VAL A 230 -15.50 85.11 49.03
CA VAL A 230 -15.55 85.58 50.42
C VAL A 230 -14.59 86.76 50.62
N HIS A 231 -13.37 86.67 50.09
CA HIS A 231 -12.41 87.78 50.19
C HIS A 231 -12.88 89.03 49.43
N GLU A 232 -13.46 88.87 48.24
CA GLU A 232 -14.05 89.98 47.49
C GLU A 232 -15.18 90.63 48.29
N GLU A 233 -16.07 89.84 48.89
CA GLU A 233 -17.15 90.32 49.77
C GLU A 233 -16.59 91.11 50.96
N GLU A 234 -15.62 90.56 51.69
CA GLU A 234 -14.96 91.24 52.81
C GLU A 234 -14.29 92.56 52.37
N VAL A 235 -13.62 92.58 51.22
CA VAL A 235 -13.00 93.80 50.68
C VAL A 235 -14.07 94.83 50.31
N THR A 236 -15.20 94.41 49.72
CA THR A 236 -16.30 95.34 49.41
C THR A 236 -16.96 95.89 50.66
N GLU A 237 -17.14 95.10 51.71
CA GLU A 237 -17.65 95.54 53.01
C GLU A 237 -16.69 96.55 53.65
N LEU A 238 -15.39 96.26 53.69
CA LEU A 238 -14.38 97.18 54.22
C LEU A 238 -14.29 98.47 53.40
N GLN A 239 -14.40 98.40 52.07
CA GLN A 239 -14.45 99.59 51.21
C GLN A 239 -15.70 100.44 51.48
N ALA A 240 -16.85 99.80 51.74
CA ALA A 240 -18.08 100.49 52.11
C ALA A 240 -17.94 101.18 53.47
N GLU A 241 -17.39 100.50 54.47
CA GLU A 241 -17.08 101.09 55.78
C GLU A 241 -16.11 102.29 55.66
N LEU A 242 -15.13 102.20 54.76
CA LEU A 242 -14.15 103.26 54.53
C LEU A 242 -14.75 104.44 53.76
N GLN A 243 -15.63 104.19 52.78
CA GLN A 243 -16.40 105.25 52.11
C GLN A 243 -17.36 105.95 53.07
N ASP A 244 -18.06 105.20 53.92
CA ASP A 244 -18.90 105.77 54.98
C ASP A 244 -18.08 106.61 55.96
N ALA A 245 -16.79 106.30 56.17
CA ALA A 245 -15.86 107.13 56.93
C ALA A 245 -15.24 108.31 56.14
N GLN A 246 -15.20 108.26 54.80
CA GLN A 246 -14.52 109.22 53.93
C GLN A 246 -15.46 110.21 53.24
N VAL A 247 -16.79 110.01 53.31
CA VAL A 247 -17.80 110.97 52.84
C VAL A 247 -18.13 111.99 53.95
N SER A 248 -17.19 112.91 54.14
CA SER A 248 -17.49 114.29 54.53
C SER A 248 -17.73 115.09 53.25
N VAL A 249 -19.00 115.48 53.05
CA VAL A 249 -19.45 116.80 52.55
C VAL A 249 -18.69 117.38 51.35
N GLU A 250 -19.29 117.37 50.16
CA GLU A 250 -19.61 118.58 49.39
C GLU A 250 -20.39 118.24 48.12
N MET A 251 -21.62 118.74 48.10
CA MET A 251 -22.67 118.52 47.12
C MET A 251 -22.75 119.78 46.25
N ASP A 252 -22.25 119.71 45.02
CA ASP A 252 -22.27 120.85 44.10
C ASP A 252 -23.30 120.59 42.97
N MET A 253 -24.51 121.10 43.19
CA MET A 253 -25.68 120.93 42.33
C MET A 253 -25.94 122.23 41.54
N SER A 254 -25.32 122.35 40.37
CA SER A 254 -25.78 123.34 39.37
C SER A 254 -27.09 122.84 38.76
N LYS A 255 -28.23 123.34 39.27
CA LYS A 255 -29.61 122.93 38.93
C LYS A 255 -29.78 122.49 37.46
N PRO A 256 -29.69 121.18 37.15
CA PRO A 256 -30.33 120.61 35.99
C PRO A 256 -31.81 120.47 36.36
N ASP A 257 -32.70 120.35 35.37
CA ASP A 257 -34.11 120.08 35.68
C ASP A 257 -34.24 118.70 36.34
N LEU A 258 -34.17 118.70 37.67
CA LEU A 258 -34.13 117.51 38.53
C LEU A 258 -35.32 116.60 38.25
N THR A 259 -36.43 117.18 37.82
CA THR A 259 -37.65 116.46 37.48
C THR A 259 -37.48 115.67 36.17
N ALA A 260 -36.81 116.24 35.17
CA ALA A 260 -36.52 115.56 33.91
C ALA A 260 -35.46 114.47 34.10
N ALA A 261 -34.38 114.74 34.85
CA ALA A 261 -33.33 113.77 35.15
C ALA A 261 -33.86 112.59 36.02
N LEU A 262 -34.69 112.86 37.03
CA LEU A 262 -35.33 111.80 37.83
C LEU A 262 -36.31 110.95 37.01
N LYS A 263 -37.05 111.56 36.07
CA LYS A 263 -37.93 110.84 35.14
C LYS A 263 -37.12 109.98 34.17
N GLU A 264 -36.03 110.49 33.63
CA GLU A 264 -35.12 109.76 32.75
C GLU A 264 -34.47 108.58 33.48
N ILE A 265 -33.91 108.79 34.67
CA ILE A 265 -33.34 107.72 35.50
C ILE A 265 -34.41 106.65 35.81
N ARG A 266 -35.63 107.06 36.17
CA ARG A 266 -36.73 106.13 36.42
C ARG A 266 -37.09 105.32 35.17
N MET A 267 -37.18 105.96 34.01
CA MET A 267 -37.43 105.30 32.73
C MET A 267 -36.29 104.34 32.36
N GLN A 268 -35.03 104.73 32.54
CA GLN A 268 -33.86 103.87 32.31
C GLN A 268 -33.88 102.64 33.23
N TYR A 269 -34.25 102.80 34.51
CA TYR A 269 -34.43 101.69 35.43
C TYR A 269 -35.61 100.79 35.05
N GLU A 270 -36.71 101.37 34.56
CA GLU A 270 -37.88 100.62 34.12
C GLU A 270 -37.57 99.79 32.87
N VAL A 271 -36.84 100.37 31.90
CA VAL A 271 -36.34 99.66 30.71
C VAL A 271 -35.30 98.60 31.08
N LEU A 272 -34.36 98.90 31.97
CA LEU A 272 -33.34 97.95 32.42
C LEU A 272 -33.97 96.79 33.19
N SER A 273 -34.95 97.05 34.05
CA SER A 273 -35.72 96.04 34.78
C SER A 273 -36.52 95.16 33.82
N ALA A 274 -37.23 95.77 32.86
CA ALA A 274 -37.97 95.03 31.84
C ALA A 274 -37.05 94.16 30.97
N ARG A 275 -35.88 94.69 30.57
CA ARG A 275 -34.87 93.95 29.80
C ARG A 275 -34.24 92.82 30.61
N ASN A 276 -33.96 93.04 31.89
CA ASN A 276 -33.46 92.00 32.80
C ASN A 276 -34.49 90.88 32.97
N GLN A 277 -35.76 91.24 33.17
CA GLN A 277 -36.88 90.30 33.26
C GLN A 277 -37.01 89.46 31.98
N GLN A 278 -37.00 90.08 30.80
CA GLN A 278 -37.04 89.38 29.52
C GLN A 278 -35.84 88.46 29.31
N SER A 279 -34.62 88.94 29.64
CA SER A 279 -33.39 88.15 29.52
C SER A 279 -33.43 86.93 30.44
N ALA A 280 -33.95 87.08 31.67
CA ALA A 280 -34.15 85.98 32.60
C ALA A 280 -35.18 84.97 32.06
N GLU A 281 -36.31 85.45 31.54
CA GLU A 281 -37.34 84.58 30.95
C GLU A 281 -36.83 83.81 29.72
N GLU A 282 -36.09 84.46 28.82
CA GLU A 282 -35.45 83.83 27.67
C GLU A 282 -34.38 82.82 28.10
N TRP A 283 -33.58 83.16 29.11
CA TRP A 283 -32.59 82.26 29.69
C TRP A 283 -33.25 81.01 30.28
N TYR A 284 -34.32 81.17 31.08
CA TYR A 284 -35.07 80.05 31.62
C TYR A 284 -35.71 79.21 30.51
N LYS A 285 -36.37 79.84 29.53
CA LYS A 285 -36.97 79.13 28.37
C LYS A 285 -35.92 78.32 27.61
N SER A 286 -34.76 78.90 27.34
CA SER A 286 -33.64 78.21 26.67
C SER A 286 -33.11 77.04 27.52
N LYS A 287 -32.94 77.23 28.83
CA LYS A 287 -32.53 76.15 29.73
C LYS A 287 -33.56 75.03 29.79
N PHE A 288 -34.84 75.34 29.89
CA PHE A 288 -35.91 74.33 29.85
C PHE A 288 -35.94 73.60 28.51
N ALA A 289 -35.80 74.31 27.38
CA ALA A 289 -35.73 73.71 26.06
C ALA A 289 -34.54 72.75 25.94
N ASN A 290 -33.34 73.17 26.35
CA ASN A 290 -32.14 72.33 26.32
C ASN A 290 -32.28 71.07 27.17
N VAL A 291 -32.77 71.19 28.40
CA VAL A 291 -33.00 70.02 29.28
C VAL A 291 -34.05 69.08 28.69
N THR A 292 -35.12 69.63 28.09
CA THR A 292 -36.16 68.83 27.44
C THR A 292 -35.62 68.12 26.21
N GLU A 293 -34.77 68.77 25.41
CA GLU A 293 -34.13 68.18 24.25
C GLU A 293 -33.11 67.10 24.64
N GLU A 294 -32.29 67.34 25.65
CA GLU A 294 -31.36 66.34 26.20
C GLU A 294 -32.11 65.13 26.76
N ALA A 295 -33.23 65.34 27.46
CA ALA A 295 -34.09 64.27 27.92
C ALA A 295 -34.71 63.49 26.75
N ALA A 296 -35.11 64.17 25.66
CA ALA A 296 -35.62 63.51 24.45
C ALA A 296 -34.54 62.66 23.77
N ARG A 297 -33.33 63.20 23.56
CA ARG A 297 -32.18 62.46 23.00
C ARG A 297 -31.80 61.26 23.86
N SER A 298 -31.82 61.40 25.19
CA SER A 298 -31.57 60.30 26.11
C SER A 298 -32.64 59.21 25.96
N ASN A 299 -33.93 59.58 25.91
CA ASN A 299 -35.01 58.62 25.67
C ASN A 299 -34.88 57.91 24.32
N ASP A 300 -34.52 58.62 23.25
CA ASP A 300 -34.29 58.03 21.94
C ASP A 300 -33.11 57.06 21.94
N SER A 301 -32.00 57.40 22.61
CA SER A 301 -30.86 56.48 22.76
C SER A 301 -31.24 55.21 23.53
N ILE A 302 -32.07 55.33 24.57
CA ILE A 302 -32.60 54.19 25.32
C ILE A 302 -33.53 53.35 24.43
N ARG A 303 -34.34 53.98 23.59
CA ARG A 303 -35.24 53.30 22.65
C ARG A 303 -34.45 52.51 21.61
N GLN A 304 -33.43 53.11 21.00
CA GLN A 304 -32.53 52.45 20.05
C GLN A 304 -31.80 51.26 20.70
N ALA A 305 -31.22 51.45 21.89
CA ALA A 305 -30.56 50.36 22.61
C ALA A 305 -31.52 49.20 22.93
N LYS A 306 -32.79 49.49 23.26
CA LYS A 306 -33.81 48.46 23.47
C LYS A 306 -34.14 47.71 22.17
N GLU A 307 -34.25 48.42 21.04
CA GLU A 307 -34.49 47.83 19.72
C GLU A 307 -33.35 46.91 19.31
N GLU A 308 -32.09 47.35 19.48
CA GLU A 308 -30.91 46.53 19.24
C GLU A 308 -30.90 45.27 20.10
N ILE A 309 -31.20 45.39 21.40
CA ILE A 309 -31.31 44.22 22.29
C ILE A 309 -32.38 43.25 21.80
N THR A 310 -33.54 43.74 21.34
CA THR A 310 -34.60 42.86 20.82
C THR A 310 -34.20 42.18 19.51
N GLU A 311 -33.47 42.87 18.64
CA GLU A 311 -32.98 42.28 17.39
C GLU A 311 -31.88 41.25 17.65
N TYR A 312 -30.94 41.52 18.55
CA TYR A 312 -29.94 40.52 18.97
C TYR A 312 -30.58 39.28 19.60
N ARG A 313 -31.65 39.45 20.39
CA ARG A 313 -32.43 38.31 20.91
C ARG A 313 -33.09 37.50 19.80
N ARG A 314 -33.67 38.16 18.80
CA ARG A 314 -34.28 37.50 17.63
C ARG A 314 -33.24 36.73 16.82
N GLN A 315 -32.08 37.33 16.59
CA GLN A 315 -30.96 36.68 15.90
C GLN A 315 -30.43 35.48 16.67
N LEU A 316 -30.27 35.61 18.00
CA LEU A 316 -29.86 34.50 18.85
C LEU A 316 -30.85 33.33 18.78
N GLN A 317 -32.15 33.60 18.83
CA GLN A 317 -33.19 32.58 18.68
C GLN A 317 -33.14 31.92 17.29
N ALA A 318 -33.00 32.70 16.22
CA ALA A 318 -32.89 32.17 14.85
C ALA A 318 -31.67 31.25 14.70
N ARG A 319 -30.50 31.67 15.21
CA ARG A 319 -29.28 30.84 15.19
C ARG A 319 -29.40 29.60 16.07
N THR A 320 -30.11 29.68 17.19
CA THR A 320 -30.36 28.52 18.06
C THR A 320 -31.20 27.48 17.33
N ILE A 321 -32.27 27.91 16.66
CA ILE A 321 -33.13 27.02 15.85
C ILE A 321 -32.34 26.42 14.68
N GLU A 322 -31.50 27.22 14.01
CA GLU A 322 -30.63 26.72 12.93
C GLU A 322 -29.69 25.62 13.45
N VAL A 323 -29.03 25.82 14.59
CA VAL A 323 -28.16 24.82 15.22
C VAL A 323 -28.95 23.56 15.61
N GLU A 324 -30.13 23.71 16.21
CA GLU A 324 -30.98 22.56 16.56
C GLU A 324 -31.44 21.78 15.32
N SER A 325 -31.80 22.48 14.24
CA SER A 325 -32.18 21.85 12.97
C SER A 325 -31.02 21.10 12.33
N LEU A 326 -29.81 21.68 12.31
CA LEU A 326 -28.61 21.03 11.78
C LEU A 326 -28.20 19.83 12.63
N ARG A 327 -28.34 19.91 13.97
CA ARG A 327 -28.15 18.75 14.85
C ARG A 327 -29.14 17.64 14.52
N SER A 328 -30.43 17.95 14.37
CA SER A 328 -31.44 16.96 13.98
C SER A 328 -31.15 16.33 12.61
N VAL A 329 -30.67 17.11 11.63
CA VAL A 329 -30.28 16.59 10.32
C VAL A 329 -29.06 15.67 10.46
N ASN A 330 -28.05 16.08 11.23
CA ASN A 330 -26.86 15.26 11.44
C ASN A 330 -27.21 13.92 12.12
N GLU A 331 -27.99 13.94 13.20
CA GLU A 331 -28.47 12.71 13.83
C GLU A 331 -29.30 11.81 12.88
N SER A 332 -30.02 12.40 11.92
CA SER A 332 -30.77 11.62 10.92
C SER A 332 -29.83 10.97 9.89
N LEU A 333 -28.77 11.67 9.48
CA LEU A 333 -27.76 11.16 8.56
C LEU A 333 -26.91 10.07 9.24
N GLU A 334 -26.54 10.24 10.50
CA GLU A 334 -25.86 9.22 11.30
C GLU A 334 -26.69 7.95 11.41
N ARG A 335 -28.01 8.06 11.65
CA ARG A 335 -28.91 6.89 11.64
C ARG A 335 -28.99 6.23 10.27
N GLN A 336 -29.10 7.01 9.19
CA GLN A 336 -29.13 6.45 7.83
C GLN A 336 -27.83 5.73 7.47
N LEU A 337 -26.68 6.24 7.93
CA LEU A 337 -25.37 5.62 7.76
C LEU A 337 -25.29 4.30 8.54
N GLN A 338 -25.70 4.29 9.81
CA GLN A 338 -25.78 3.05 10.62
C GLN A 338 -26.70 2.01 9.97
N GLU A 339 -27.89 2.40 9.51
CA GLU A 339 -28.81 1.49 8.81
C GLU A 339 -28.20 0.94 7.50
N ALA A 340 -27.39 1.73 6.80
CA ALA A 340 -26.68 1.30 5.60
C ALA A 340 -25.55 0.31 5.90
N GLU A 341 -24.78 0.58 6.95
CA GLU A 341 -23.75 -0.32 7.46
C GLU A 341 -24.36 -1.65 7.94
N GLU A 342 -25.45 -1.61 8.72
CA GLU A 342 -26.16 -2.80 9.18
C GLU A 342 -26.70 -3.64 8.02
N ARG A 343 -27.29 -3.00 6.99
CA ARG A 343 -27.75 -3.68 5.77
C ARG A 343 -26.58 -4.36 5.05
N SER A 344 -25.49 -3.65 4.80
CA SER A 344 -24.28 -4.19 4.17
C SER A 344 -23.69 -5.36 4.99
N ASN A 345 -23.59 -5.20 6.31
CA ASN A 345 -23.12 -6.25 7.21
C ASN A 345 -24.02 -7.49 7.18
N GLY A 346 -25.33 -7.31 7.06
CA GLY A 346 -26.29 -8.39 6.85
C GLY A 346 -26.09 -9.12 5.52
N GLU A 347 -25.87 -8.38 4.43
CA GLU A 347 -25.56 -8.95 3.11
C GLU A 347 -24.25 -9.74 3.14
N ILE A 348 -23.19 -9.18 3.74
CA ILE A 348 -21.90 -9.86 3.93
C ILE A 348 -22.07 -11.15 4.73
N HIS A 349 -22.84 -11.13 5.83
CA HIS A 349 -23.13 -12.34 6.60
C HIS A 349 -23.85 -13.40 5.76
N SER A 350 -24.86 -12.99 4.98
CA SER A 350 -25.60 -13.91 4.11
C SER A 350 -24.68 -14.53 3.05
N LEU A 351 -23.79 -13.74 2.44
CA LEU A 351 -22.82 -14.23 1.47
C LEU A 351 -21.81 -15.18 2.12
N GLN A 352 -21.29 -14.84 3.30
CA GLN A 352 -20.40 -15.74 4.06
C GLN A 352 -21.09 -17.07 4.41
N GLU A 353 -22.37 -17.05 4.74
CA GLU A 353 -23.14 -18.26 5.00
C GLU A 353 -23.30 -19.09 3.72
N THR A 354 -23.62 -18.47 2.58
CA THR A 354 -23.67 -19.19 1.29
C THR A 354 -22.32 -19.80 0.90
N ILE A 355 -21.21 -19.08 1.13
CA ILE A 355 -19.86 -19.61 0.91
C ILE A 355 -19.63 -20.84 1.79
N LYS A 356 -19.93 -20.76 3.09
CA LYS A 356 -19.80 -21.90 4.02
C LYS A 356 -20.64 -23.10 3.57
N GLN A 357 -21.88 -22.86 3.12
CA GLN A 357 -22.75 -23.91 2.59
C GLN A 357 -22.15 -24.58 1.35
N LEU A 358 -21.64 -23.79 0.39
CA LEU A 358 -21.00 -24.29 -0.82
C LEU A 358 -19.70 -25.05 -0.52
N GLU A 359 -18.87 -24.56 0.41
CA GLU A 359 -17.68 -25.27 0.84
C GLU A 359 -18.02 -26.62 1.48
N ASN A 360 -19.08 -26.68 2.28
CA ASN A 360 -19.55 -27.93 2.89
C ASN A 360 -20.09 -28.90 1.83
N ALA A 361 -20.84 -28.43 0.84
CA ALA A 361 -21.25 -29.23 -0.32
C ALA A 361 -20.04 -29.76 -1.11
N LEU A 362 -19.00 -28.94 -1.28
CA LEU A 362 -17.77 -29.35 -1.94
C LEU A 362 -17.00 -30.41 -1.11
N ARG A 363 -16.92 -30.25 0.21
CA ARG A 363 -16.29 -31.25 1.10
C ARG A 363 -17.03 -32.57 1.08
N THR A 364 -18.37 -32.54 1.15
CA THR A 364 -19.20 -33.76 1.13
C THR A 364 -19.06 -34.51 -0.19
N THR A 365 -19.23 -33.83 -1.33
CA THR A 365 -19.06 -34.45 -2.67
C THR A 365 -17.65 -35.01 -2.90
N LYS A 366 -16.59 -34.32 -2.44
CA LYS A 366 -15.22 -34.87 -2.44
C LYS A 366 -15.10 -36.13 -1.58
N GLY A 367 -15.74 -36.15 -0.41
CA GLY A 367 -15.78 -37.32 0.47
C GLY A 367 -16.50 -38.51 -0.17
N GLU A 368 -17.63 -38.27 -0.83
CA GLU A 368 -18.39 -39.27 -1.59
C GLU A 368 -17.58 -39.82 -2.76
N MET A 369 -16.91 -38.96 -3.54
CA MET A 369 -16.02 -39.40 -4.62
C MET A 369 -14.88 -40.28 -4.11
N ALA A 370 -14.23 -39.89 -2.99
CA ALA A 370 -13.20 -40.69 -2.36
C ALA A 370 -13.72 -42.03 -1.80
N ARG A 371 -15.01 -42.10 -1.44
CA ARG A 371 -15.67 -43.34 -1.03
C ARG A 371 -15.92 -44.24 -2.24
N HIS A 372 -16.47 -43.72 -3.33
CA HIS A 372 -16.68 -44.48 -4.56
C HIS A 372 -15.38 -45.04 -5.13
N LEU A 373 -14.29 -44.27 -5.12
CA LEU A 373 -12.97 -44.76 -5.55
C LEU A 373 -12.51 -45.98 -4.74
N ARG A 374 -12.76 -46.00 -3.42
CA ARG A 374 -12.47 -47.16 -2.56
C ARG A 374 -13.36 -48.35 -2.92
N GLU A 375 -14.66 -48.13 -3.07
CA GLU A 375 -15.61 -49.17 -3.47
C GLU A 375 -15.26 -49.79 -4.84
N TYR A 376 -14.81 -48.99 -5.81
CA TYR A 376 -14.32 -49.48 -7.11
C TYR A 376 -13.03 -50.29 -6.99
N GLN A 377 -12.08 -49.86 -6.15
CA GLN A 377 -10.86 -50.62 -5.90
C GLN A 377 -11.15 -51.97 -5.24
N ASP A 378 -12.07 -52.00 -4.26
CA ASP A 378 -12.49 -53.22 -3.59
C ASP A 378 -13.18 -54.19 -4.57
N LEU A 379 -14.06 -53.67 -5.44
CA LEU A 379 -14.69 -54.47 -6.49
C LEU A 379 -13.68 -55.00 -7.50
N LEU A 380 -12.68 -54.20 -7.89
CA LEU A 380 -11.58 -54.64 -8.75
C LEU A 380 -10.77 -55.77 -8.10
N ASN A 381 -10.48 -55.66 -6.79
CA ASN A 381 -9.78 -56.70 -6.04
C ASN A 381 -10.59 -58.02 -6.05
N VAL A 382 -11.90 -57.96 -5.83
CA VAL A 382 -12.79 -59.13 -5.92
C VAL A 382 -12.78 -59.72 -7.33
N LYS A 383 -12.86 -58.88 -8.38
CA LYS A 383 -12.78 -59.34 -9.77
C LYS A 383 -11.47 -60.06 -10.07
N MET A 384 -10.34 -59.52 -9.60
CA MET A 384 -9.03 -60.15 -9.76
C MET A 384 -8.96 -61.51 -9.04
N ALA A 385 -9.52 -61.62 -7.84
CA ALA A 385 -9.61 -62.90 -7.13
C ALA A 385 -10.42 -63.93 -7.93
N LEU A 386 -11.58 -63.53 -8.48
CA LEU A 386 -12.40 -64.39 -9.33
C LEU A 386 -11.68 -64.81 -10.62
N ASP A 387 -10.92 -63.92 -11.28
CA ASP A 387 -10.12 -64.30 -12.45
C ASP A 387 -9.08 -65.36 -12.11
N ILE A 388 -8.43 -65.24 -10.94
CA ILE A 388 -7.46 -66.22 -10.46
C ILE A 388 -8.16 -67.57 -10.20
N GLU A 389 -9.34 -67.56 -9.57
CA GLU A 389 -10.14 -68.77 -9.37
C GLU A 389 -10.53 -69.41 -10.70
N ILE A 390 -11.03 -68.63 -11.68
CA ILE A 390 -11.37 -69.13 -13.02
C ILE A 390 -10.14 -69.72 -13.71
N ALA A 391 -8.98 -69.07 -13.62
CA ALA A 391 -7.74 -69.58 -14.18
C ALA A 391 -7.30 -70.90 -13.49
N ALA A 392 -7.46 -70.99 -12.18
CA ALA A 392 -7.20 -72.21 -11.42
C ALA A 392 -8.16 -73.34 -11.81
N TYR A 393 -9.46 -73.07 -11.93
CA TYR A 393 -10.46 -74.03 -12.41
C TYR A 393 -10.14 -74.49 -13.84
N ARG A 394 -9.82 -73.58 -14.77
CA ARG A 394 -9.39 -73.93 -16.14
C ARG A 394 -8.18 -74.86 -16.15
N LYS A 395 -7.15 -74.55 -15.36
CA LYS A 395 -5.95 -75.39 -15.24
C LYS A 395 -6.24 -76.79 -14.69
N LEU A 396 -7.17 -76.89 -13.74
CA LEU A 396 -7.60 -78.18 -13.20
C LEU A 396 -8.36 -79.01 -14.24
N LEU A 397 -9.24 -78.36 -15.01
CA LEU A 397 -9.97 -78.97 -16.13
C LEU A 397 -9.01 -79.45 -17.24
N GLU A 398 -8.03 -78.65 -17.64
CA GLU A 398 -6.98 -79.05 -18.60
C GLU A 398 -6.14 -80.24 -18.08
N GLY A 399 -5.90 -80.30 -16.76
CA GLY A 399 -5.26 -81.43 -16.09
C GLY A 399 -6.08 -82.72 -16.12
N GLU A 400 -7.41 -82.62 -15.98
CA GLU A 400 -8.32 -83.76 -16.13
C GLU A 400 -8.46 -84.19 -17.59
N GLU A 401 -8.56 -83.26 -18.54
CA GLU A 401 -8.59 -83.57 -19.97
C GLU A 401 -7.32 -84.29 -20.41
N THR A 402 -6.14 -83.90 -19.93
CA THR A 402 -4.88 -84.62 -20.22
C THR A 402 -4.83 -86.01 -19.60
N ARG A 403 -5.39 -86.22 -18.40
CA ARG A 403 -5.57 -87.57 -17.82
C ARG A 403 -6.55 -88.41 -18.63
N LEU A 404 -7.70 -87.85 -19.01
CA LEU A 404 -8.72 -88.55 -19.80
C LEU A 404 -8.26 -88.86 -21.22
N ASN A 405 -7.47 -88.00 -21.86
CA ASN A 405 -6.90 -88.26 -23.20
C ASN A 405 -5.79 -89.33 -23.16
N THR A 406 -5.04 -89.42 -22.06
CA THR A 406 -4.05 -90.49 -21.85
C THR A 406 -4.72 -91.84 -21.55
N VAL A 407 -5.89 -91.83 -20.89
CA VAL A 407 -6.71 -93.03 -20.66
C VAL A 407 -7.58 -93.40 -21.87
N SER A 408 -7.91 -92.44 -22.75
CA SER A 408 -8.76 -92.65 -23.95
C SER A 408 -7.99 -93.07 -25.21
N SER A 409 -6.68 -93.33 -25.13
CA SER A 409 -5.92 -93.97 -26.23
C SER A 409 -6.14 -95.49 -26.32
N GLY A 410 -7.33 -95.97 -25.97
CA GLY A 410 -7.65 -97.39 -25.85
C GLY A 410 -9.12 -97.76 -26.10
N ALA A 411 -9.84 -97.08 -27.00
CA ALA A 411 -10.99 -97.66 -27.74
C ALA A 411 -11.54 -96.67 -28.79
N MET A 412 -11.28 -96.95 -30.07
CA MET A 412 -12.01 -96.36 -31.21
C MET A 412 -13.22 -97.23 -31.55
N PHE A 413 -14.36 -96.64 -31.95
CA PHE A 413 -14.67 -96.39 -33.37
C PHE A 413 -16.07 -95.77 -33.59
N SER A 414 -16.12 -94.63 -34.28
CA SER A 414 -16.94 -94.37 -35.50
C SER A 414 -17.55 -92.95 -35.57
N LEU A 415 -17.44 -92.38 -36.79
CA LEU A 415 -18.26 -91.34 -37.46
C LEU A 415 -18.62 -90.07 -36.67
N GLY A 416 -18.24 -88.85 -37.05
CA GLY A 416 -17.96 -88.31 -38.37
C GLY A 416 -18.93 -87.18 -38.66
N TYR A 417 -18.56 -85.93 -38.39
CA TYR A 417 -19.04 -84.73 -39.08
C TYR A 417 -17.99 -83.62 -38.95
N SER A 418 -17.51 -83.17 -40.10
CA SER A 418 -16.61 -82.04 -40.24
C SER A 418 -17.38 -80.73 -40.10
N PHE A 419 -16.86 -79.80 -39.30
CA PHE A 419 -16.97 -78.37 -39.59
C PHE A 419 -15.61 -77.70 -39.39
N SER A 420 -15.22 -76.95 -40.41
CA SER A 420 -13.98 -76.22 -40.58
C SER A 420 -14.05 -74.85 -39.88
N SER A 421 -12.99 -74.45 -39.17
CA SER A 421 -12.35 -73.14 -39.40
C SER A 421 -11.12 -72.92 -38.51
N SER A 422 -10.06 -72.42 -39.14
CA SER A 422 -8.71 -72.07 -38.65
C SER A 422 -8.64 -71.12 -37.44
N PRO A 423 -7.47 -71.05 -36.77
CA PRO A 423 -7.24 -70.19 -35.62
C PRO A 423 -6.62 -68.82 -35.98
N PHE A 424 -6.57 -67.96 -34.96
CA PHE A 424 -5.55 -66.92 -34.73
C PHE A 424 -5.79 -65.53 -35.35
N SER A 425 -6.02 -64.53 -34.49
CA SER A 425 -5.01 -63.51 -34.10
C SER A 425 -5.68 -62.25 -33.54
N GLY A 426 -5.10 -61.64 -32.49
CA GLY A 426 -5.39 -60.24 -32.17
C GLY A 426 -5.59 -59.91 -30.69
N VAL A 427 -4.62 -60.23 -29.84
CA VAL A 427 -4.46 -59.57 -28.54
C VAL A 427 -3.83 -58.21 -28.78
N LYS A 428 -4.46 -57.11 -28.34
CA LYS A 428 -3.75 -55.87 -28.02
C LYS A 428 -3.74 -55.71 -26.51
N ALA A 429 -2.55 -55.88 -25.95
CA ALA A 429 -2.22 -55.58 -24.58
C ALA A 429 -2.31 -54.07 -24.31
N PHE A 430 -2.76 -53.71 -23.11
CA PHE A 430 -2.44 -52.45 -22.48
C PHE A 430 -1.85 -52.75 -21.10
N SER A 431 -0.60 -52.35 -20.91
CA SER A 431 0.20 -52.55 -19.71
C SER A 431 -0.20 -51.55 -18.62
N PRO A 432 -0.26 -51.93 -17.33
CA PRO A 432 -0.32 -50.95 -16.25
C PRO A 432 1.09 -50.62 -15.77
N SER A 433 1.46 -49.34 -15.89
CA SER A 433 2.61 -48.77 -15.20
C SER A 433 2.27 -48.51 -13.73
N THR A 434 3.23 -48.88 -12.89
CA THR A 434 3.37 -48.66 -11.46
C THR A 434 3.06 -47.22 -11.01
N ALA A 435 2.20 -47.07 -10.01
CA ALA A 435 2.09 -45.86 -9.19
C ALA A 435 2.42 -46.22 -7.73
N THR A 436 3.42 -45.55 -7.19
CA THR A 436 3.96 -45.69 -5.84
C THR A 436 3.01 -45.09 -4.81
N VAL A 437 2.58 -45.90 -3.84
CA VAL A 437 1.84 -45.46 -2.65
C VAL A 437 2.82 -44.79 -1.69
N ARG A 438 2.69 -43.48 -1.48
CA ARG A 438 3.37 -42.77 -0.40
C ARG A 438 2.42 -42.67 0.79
N LYS A 439 2.85 -43.30 1.89
CA LYS A 439 2.20 -43.36 3.19
C LYS A 439 2.41 -42.01 3.90
N GLU A 440 1.34 -41.32 4.26
CA GLU A 440 1.41 -40.17 5.19
C GLU A 440 0.72 -40.52 6.51
N GLU A 441 1.47 -40.25 7.58
CA GLU A 441 1.17 -40.49 8.98
C GLU A 441 0.26 -39.41 9.55
N LYS A 442 -0.58 -39.85 10.50
CA LYS A 442 -1.43 -39.03 11.36
C LYS A 442 -0.63 -38.39 12.50
N ARG A 443 -1.12 -37.20 12.94
CA ARG A 443 -1.06 -36.53 14.28
C ARG A 443 -0.27 -35.21 14.28
N ASP A 444 -0.70 -34.09 14.88
CA ASP A 444 -1.72 -33.83 15.91
C ASP A 444 -2.38 -32.44 15.75
N LEU A 445 -3.56 -32.30 16.34
CA LEU A 445 -4.31 -31.06 16.56
C LEU A 445 -3.73 -30.28 17.76
N GLN A 446 -3.61 -28.96 17.64
CA GLN A 446 -3.77 -28.06 18.77
C GLN A 446 -4.47 -26.75 18.34
N ASP A 447 -5.62 -26.54 18.97
CA ASP A 447 -6.53 -25.39 19.00
C ASP A 447 -5.82 -24.18 19.65
N SER A 448 -5.84 -22.94 19.12
CA SER A 448 -6.84 -21.88 19.40
C SER A 448 -6.36 -20.50 18.87
N PRO A 449 -7.22 -19.44 18.86
CA PRO A 449 -7.37 -18.53 17.72
C PRO A 449 -6.70 -17.15 17.87
N LYS A 450 -6.44 -16.47 16.74
CA LYS A 450 -6.30 -15.01 16.67
C LYS A 450 -6.85 -14.48 15.35
N GLU A 451 -7.76 -13.52 15.49
CA GLU A 451 -8.50 -12.80 14.47
C GLU A 451 -7.60 -12.13 13.41
N PRO A 452 -8.07 -11.96 12.16
CA PRO A 452 -7.50 -11.01 11.23
C PRO A 452 -8.33 -9.71 11.22
N SER A 453 -7.70 -8.62 11.68
CA SER A 453 -8.11 -7.26 11.33
C SER A 453 -7.77 -6.99 9.87
N LEU A 454 -8.79 -6.79 9.04
CA LEU A 454 -8.70 -6.21 7.71
C LEU A 454 -9.53 -4.94 7.71
N SER A 455 -8.90 -3.81 7.41
CA SER A 455 -9.56 -2.69 6.74
C SER A 455 -8.50 -1.71 6.25
N GLU A 456 -8.09 -1.88 4.99
CA GLU A 456 -7.86 -0.73 4.12
C GLU A 456 -9.06 -0.67 3.17
N GLU A 457 -9.68 0.50 3.12
CA GLU A 457 -10.61 0.89 2.06
C GLU A 457 -9.86 1.51 0.87
N PRO A 458 -10.50 1.56 -0.31
CA PRO A 458 -9.83 1.80 -1.59
C PRO A 458 -9.77 3.28 -1.98
N LYS A 459 -8.79 3.62 -2.82
CA LYS A 459 -8.76 4.83 -3.66
C LYS A 459 -9.69 4.66 -4.87
N ALA A 460 -10.44 5.70 -5.25
CA ALA A 460 -10.73 5.99 -6.66
C ALA A 460 -11.15 7.46 -6.92
N SER A 461 -10.39 8.08 -7.83
CA SER A 461 -10.78 8.99 -8.92
C SER A 461 -11.50 10.33 -8.69
N LYS A 462 -10.75 11.37 -9.06
CA LYS A 462 -11.10 12.64 -9.72
C LYS A 462 -12.38 12.64 -10.57
N GLU A 463 -13.12 13.74 -10.50
CA GLU A 463 -13.65 14.48 -11.66
C GLU A 463 -13.65 15.99 -11.33
N GLU A 464 -13.33 16.78 -12.35
CA GLU A 464 -13.22 18.25 -12.37
C GLU A 464 -14.60 18.88 -12.61
N GLU A 465 -14.86 20.05 -12.03
CA GLU A 465 -15.51 21.14 -12.76
C GLU A 465 -15.17 22.50 -12.13
N GLU A 466 -14.75 23.42 -13.00
CA GLU A 466 -14.52 24.83 -12.76
C GLU A 466 -15.85 25.57 -12.52
N GLU A 467 -15.88 26.52 -11.58
CA GLU A 467 -16.46 27.83 -11.90
C GLU A 467 -15.83 28.94 -11.05
N ALA A 468 -15.56 30.05 -11.72
CA ALA A 468 -14.84 31.21 -11.26
C ALA A 468 -15.78 32.30 -10.70
N GLY A 469 -15.22 33.20 -9.88
CA GLY A 469 -15.52 34.63 -10.02
C GLY A 469 -16.21 35.34 -8.86
N GLU A 470 -15.58 36.46 -8.45
CA GLU A 470 -16.14 37.65 -7.77
C GLU A 470 -16.54 37.46 -6.29
N GLU A 471 -16.09 38.26 -5.32
CA GLU A 471 -16.04 39.73 -5.27
C GLU A 471 -14.84 40.24 -4.45
N LYS A 472 -14.16 41.25 -5.00
CA LYS A 472 -13.51 42.33 -4.25
C LYS A 472 -14.18 43.63 -4.68
N ALA A 473 -14.93 44.29 -3.80
CA ALA A 473 -15.00 45.75 -3.69
C ALA A 473 -16.07 46.13 -2.67
N GLU A 474 -15.67 46.82 -1.60
CA GLU A 474 -16.32 48.01 -1.01
C GLU A 474 -15.99 48.10 0.47
N THR A 475 -15.08 49.03 0.82
CA THR A 475 -15.22 49.91 2.00
C THR A 475 -14.08 50.93 1.97
N VAL A 476 -14.19 51.94 1.11
CA VAL A 476 -13.59 53.26 1.33
C VAL A 476 -14.56 54.30 0.78
N LEU A 477 -15.19 55.07 1.67
CA LEU A 477 -15.53 56.50 1.55
C LEU A 477 -16.72 56.82 2.46
N GLY A 478 -16.49 57.64 3.49
CA GLY A 478 -17.56 58.11 4.36
C GLY A 478 -17.09 58.84 5.61
N LYS A 479 -16.22 59.86 5.46
CA LYS A 479 -16.05 60.93 6.46
C LYS A 479 -15.88 62.26 5.72
N ASN A 480 -16.96 63.03 5.69
CA ASN A 480 -16.95 64.48 5.80
C ASN A 480 -18.09 64.85 6.74
#